data_AF-A0A1X7JMU9-F1
#
_entry.id   AF-A0A1X7JMU9-F1
#
_cell.length_a   1.000
_cell.length_b   1.000
_cell.length_c   1.000
_cell.angle_alpha   90.00
_cell.angle_beta   90.00
_cell.angle_gamma   90.00
#
_symmetry.space_group_name_H-M   'P 1'
#
loop_
_entity.id
_entity.type
_entity.pdbx_description
1 polymer ?
#
loop_
_entity_poly.entity_id
_entity_poly.type
_entity_poly.pdbx_seq_one_letter_code
_entity_poly.pdbx_strand_id
1 'polypeptide(L)'
;MAKKKDIEQAAFNPIRTAHDLGLRSEYAYLAGFASIVLALFAWLGSRAKKSDDKAQSDRWGIFIGHWAPTFFAIGLALKTEE
;
A
#
# COMPACT_ATOMS: atom_id res chain seq x y z
N MET A 1 3.17 0.29 33.91
CA MET A 1 2.63 0.48 32.54
C MET A 1 3.23 1.70 31.83
N ALA A 2 3.48 2.83 32.50
CA ALA A 2 4.15 4.00 31.91
C ALA A 2 5.49 3.68 31.21
N LYS A 3 6.37 2.93 31.92
CA LYS A 3 7.71 2.56 31.46
C LYS A 3 7.82 1.79 30.13
N LYS A 4 6.74 1.17 29.64
CA LYS A 4 6.74 0.44 28.35
C LYS A 4 6.49 1.39 27.17
N LYS A 5 5.53 2.31 27.32
CA LYS A 5 5.25 3.38 26.34
C LYS A 5 6.48 4.26 26.17
N ASP A 6 7.16 4.61 27.26
CA ASP A 6 8.34 5.47 27.23
C ASP A 6 9.52 4.85 26.44
N ILE A 7 9.65 3.51 26.45
CA ILE A 7 10.70 2.79 25.71
C ILE A 7 10.31 2.62 24.23
N GLU A 8 9.02 2.41 23.92
CA GLU A 8 8.51 2.44 22.54
C GLU A 8 8.65 3.85 21.92
N GLN A 9 8.55 4.90 22.73
CA GLN A 9 8.67 6.30 22.29
C GLN A 9 10.14 6.75 22.10
N ALA A 10 11.10 6.03 22.65
CA ALA A 10 12.54 6.29 22.47
C ALA A 10 13.08 5.77 21.13
N ALA A 11 12.30 4.91 20.44
CA ALA A 11 12.61 4.44 19.10
C ALA A 11 11.83 5.26 18.05
N PHE A 12 12.44 5.50 16.90
CA PHE A 12 11.78 6.15 15.77
C PHE A 12 10.51 5.38 15.37
N ASN A 13 9.33 5.99 15.52
CA ASN A 13 8.06 5.44 15.05
C ASN A 13 7.76 6.02 13.65
N PRO A 14 7.96 5.24 12.57
CA PRO A 14 7.77 5.72 11.20
C PRO A 14 6.31 6.06 10.88
N ILE A 15 5.34 5.36 11.49
CA ILE A 15 3.91 5.58 11.22
C ILE A 15 3.47 6.90 11.84
N ARG A 16 3.88 7.17 13.08
CA ARG A 16 3.62 8.45 13.74
C ARG A 16 4.27 9.62 12.99
N THR A 17 5.52 9.48 12.56
CA THR A 17 6.17 10.53 11.73
C THR A 17 5.43 10.74 10.41
N ALA A 18 4.99 9.68 9.73
CA ALA A 18 4.19 9.79 8.52
C ALA A 18 2.86 10.53 8.76
N HIS A 19 2.16 10.19 9.86
CA HIS A 19 0.93 10.86 10.27
C HIS A 19 1.14 12.35 10.60
N ASP A 20 2.19 12.68 11.35
CA ASP A 20 2.55 14.07 11.70
C ASP A 20 2.91 14.91 10.46
N LEU A 21 3.42 14.27 9.40
CA LEU A 21 3.63 14.88 8.07
C LEU A 21 2.33 15.02 7.25
N GLY A 22 1.19 14.57 7.77
CA GLY A 22 -0.13 14.72 7.17
C GLY A 22 -0.63 13.49 6.38
N LEU A 23 0.08 12.36 6.39
CA LEU A 23 -0.46 11.13 5.79
C LEU A 23 -1.62 10.60 6.64
N ARG A 24 -2.77 10.36 5.99
CA ARG A 24 -3.97 9.80 6.59
C ARG A 24 -4.23 8.39 6.10
N SER A 25 -4.92 7.62 6.92
CA SER A 25 -5.37 6.27 6.62
C SER A 25 -6.23 6.24 5.34
N GLU A 26 -7.04 7.27 5.09
CA GLU A 26 -7.89 7.33 3.89
C GLU A 26 -7.07 7.36 2.59
N TYR A 27 -5.94 8.07 2.56
CA TYR A 27 -5.06 8.10 1.39
C TYR A 27 -4.41 6.74 1.14
N ALA A 28 -4.01 6.05 2.22
CA ALA A 28 -3.46 4.70 2.12
C ALA A 28 -4.53 3.71 1.63
N TYR A 29 -5.75 3.78 2.14
CA TYR A 29 -6.86 2.94 1.64
C TYR A 29 -7.19 3.25 0.17
N LEU A 30 -7.22 4.52 -0.22
CA LEU A 30 -7.43 4.92 -1.61
C LEU A 30 -6.31 4.36 -2.51
N ALA A 31 -5.05 4.44 -2.09
CA ALA A 31 -3.93 3.85 -2.81
C ALA A 31 -4.04 2.32 -2.93
N GLY A 32 -4.55 1.65 -1.87
CA GLY A 32 -4.84 0.21 -1.88
C GLY A 32 -5.87 -0.17 -2.94
N PHE A 33 -7.02 0.53 -2.97
CA PHE A 33 -8.02 0.31 -4.02
C PHE A 33 -7.53 0.70 -5.42
N ALA A 34 -6.79 1.80 -5.54
CA ALA A 34 -6.20 2.22 -6.80
C ALA A 34 -5.24 1.16 -7.35
N SER A 35 -4.43 0.51 -6.50
CA SER A 35 -3.54 -0.59 -6.89
C SER A 35 -4.32 -1.78 -7.47
N ILE A 36 -5.46 -2.16 -6.90
CA ILE A 36 -6.31 -3.24 -7.45
C ILE A 36 -6.80 -2.88 -8.85
N VAL A 37 -7.33 -1.67 -9.01
CA VAL A 37 -7.88 -1.20 -10.30
C VAL A 37 -6.77 -1.09 -11.36
N LEU A 38 -5.63 -0.51 -10.99
CA LEU A 38 -4.47 -0.38 -11.87
C LEU A 38 -3.89 -1.76 -12.27
N ALA A 39 -3.90 -2.74 -11.38
CA ALA A 39 -3.47 -4.10 -11.69
C ALA A 39 -4.34 -4.73 -12.79
N LEU A 40 -5.67 -4.57 -12.70
CA LEU A 40 -6.59 -5.04 -13.73
C LEU A 40 -6.36 -4.32 -15.07
N PHE A 41 -6.21 -3.00 -15.05
CA PHE A 41 -5.95 -2.22 -16.27
C PHE A 41 -4.60 -2.56 -16.90
N ALA A 42 -3.54 -2.76 -16.11
CA ALA A 42 -2.23 -3.14 -16.61
C ALA A 42 -2.25 -4.55 -17.23
N TRP A 43 -2.93 -5.49 -16.58
CA TRP A 43 -3.13 -6.83 -17.12
C TRP A 43 -3.91 -6.78 -18.44
N LEU A 44 -5.08 -6.12 -18.47
CA LEU A 44 -5.88 -5.98 -19.69
C LEU A 44 -5.13 -5.27 -20.81
N GLY A 45 -4.44 -4.17 -20.49
CA GLY A 45 -3.66 -3.40 -21.46
C GLY A 45 -2.50 -4.17 -22.07
N SER A 46 -1.81 -4.99 -21.28
CA SER A 46 -0.78 -5.89 -21.81
C SER A 46 -1.37 -7.03 -22.64
N ARG A 47 -2.50 -7.62 -22.23
CA ARG A 47 -3.20 -8.66 -23.01
C ARG A 47 -3.70 -8.18 -24.37
N ALA A 48 -3.99 -6.88 -24.52
CA ALA A 48 -4.45 -6.29 -25.77
C ALA A 48 -3.34 -6.16 -26.84
N LYS A 49 -2.06 -6.29 -26.46
CA LYS A 49 -0.94 -6.22 -27.41
C LYS A 49 -0.76 -7.52 -28.16
N LYS A 50 -0.67 -7.44 -29.49
CA LYS A 50 -0.54 -8.61 -30.40
C LYS A 50 0.70 -9.47 -30.16
N SER A 51 1.74 -8.91 -29.53
CA SER A 51 3.05 -9.57 -29.32
C SER A 51 3.30 -10.01 -27.88
N ASP A 52 2.34 -9.81 -26.96
CA ASP A 52 2.60 -10.01 -25.54
C ASP A 52 2.27 -11.44 -25.09
N ASP A 53 3.22 -12.06 -24.39
CA ASP A 53 3.02 -13.36 -23.77
C ASP A 53 2.13 -13.22 -22.53
N LYS A 54 1.22 -14.17 -22.32
CA LYS A 54 0.32 -14.20 -21.15
C LYS A 54 1.12 -14.11 -19.85
N ALA A 55 2.29 -14.75 -19.78
CA ALA A 55 3.15 -14.71 -18.60
C ALA A 55 3.62 -13.28 -18.27
N GLN A 56 3.84 -12.44 -19.28
CA GLN A 56 4.24 -11.05 -19.07
C GLN A 56 3.07 -10.21 -18.53
N SER A 57 1.85 -10.44 -19.01
CA SER A 57 0.64 -9.81 -18.48
C SER A 57 0.40 -10.13 -17.02
N ASP A 58 0.51 -11.41 -16.65
CA ASP A 58 0.27 -11.88 -15.29
C ASP A 58 1.29 -11.26 -14.31
N ARG A 59 2.56 -11.11 -14.72
CA ARG A 59 3.60 -10.43 -13.92
C ARG A 59 3.28 -8.97 -13.65
N TRP A 60 2.82 -8.22 -14.67
CA TRP A 60 2.43 -6.82 -14.49
C TRP A 60 1.25 -6.67 -13.54
N GLY A 61 0.22 -7.50 -13.71
CA GLY A 61 -0.95 -7.52 -12.83
C GLY A 61 -0.56 -7.82 -11.37
N ILE A 62 0.23 -8.87 -11.14
CA ILE A 62 0.66 -9.27 -9.79
C ILE A 62 1.58 -8.22 -9.16
N PHE A 63 2.54 -7.67 -9.93
CA PHE A 63 3.46 -6.65 -9.42
C PHE A 63 2.72 -5.39 -8.94
N ILE A 64 1.71 -4.94 -9.68
CA ILE A 64 0.95 -3.76 -9.28
C ILE A 64 -0.03 -4.12 -8.16
N GLY A 65 -0.70 -5.27 -8.25
CA GLY A 65 -1.74 -5.69 -7.31
C GLY A 65 -1.21 -6.04 -5.90
N HIS A 66 0.05 -6.45 -5.77
CA HIS A 66 0.61 -6.77 -4.46
C HIS A 66 0.76 -5.55 -3.54
N TRP A 67 0.71 -4.33 -4.07
CA TRP A 67 0.82 -3.12 -3.25
C TRP A 67 -0.46 -2.85 -2.46
N ALA A 68 -1.60 -3.40 -2.89
CA ALA A 68 -2.87 -3.26 -2.19
C ALA A 68 -2.79 -3.69 -0.71
N PRO A 69 -2.37 -4.93 -0.36
CA PRO A 69 -2.24 -5.33 1.04
C PRO A 69 -1.23 -4.46 1.82
N THR A 70 -0.14 -4.01 1.19
CA THR A 70 0.82 -3.10 1.83
C THR A 70 0.16 -1.77 2.22
N PHE A 71 -0.54 -1.14 1.27
CA PHE A 71 -1.24 0.12 1.53
C PHE A 71 -2.36 -0.04 2.56
N PHE A 72 -3.12 -1.14 2.53
CA PHE A 72 -4.12 -1.41 3.56
C PHE A 72 -3.50 -1.61 4.94
N ALA A 73 -2.38 -2.33 5.05
CA ALA A 73 -1.68 -2.51 6.32
C ALA A 73 -1.15 -1.18 6.88
N ILE A 74 -0.57 -0.32 6.02
CA ILE A 74 -0.15 1.03 6.40
C ILE A 74 -1.35 1.87 6.81
N GLY A 75 -2.47 1.79 6.10
CA GLY A 75 -3.70 2.50 6.44
C GLY A 75 -4.26 2.07 7.80
N LEU A 76 -4.26 0.78 8.11
CA LEU A 76 -4.64 0.26 9.42
C LEU A 76 -3.71 0.78 10.53
N ALA A 77 -2.40 0.83 10.28
CA ALA A 77 -1.44 1.38 11.23
C ALA A 77 -1.65 2.90 11.44
N LEU A 78 -1.80 3.67 10.36
CA LEU A 78 -2.09 5.11 10.44
C LEU A 78 -3.41 5.37 11.18
N LYS A 79 -4.41 4.50 11.03
CA LYS A 79 -5.69 4.63 11.73
C LYS A 79 -5.56 4.53 13.26
N THR A 80 -4.48 3.94 13.76
CA THR A 80 -4.19 3.90 15.21
C THR A 80 -3.51 5.15 15.74
N GLU A 81 -2.93 5.98 14.86
CA GLU A 81 -2.31 7.27 15.20
C GLU A 81 -3.24 8.46 14.94
N GLU A 82 -4.32 8.26 14.16
CA GLU A 82 -5.43 9.22 13.97
C GLU A 82 -6.30 9.41 15.22
#